data_AF-A0A934QWL2-F1
#
_entry.id   AF-A0A934QWL2-F1
#
_cell.length_a   1.000
_cell.length_b   1.000
_cell.length_c   1.000
_cell.angle_alpha   90.00
_cell.angle_beta   90.00
_cell.angle_gamma   90.00
#
_symmetry.space_group_name_H-M   'P 1'
#
loop_
_entity.id
_entity.type
_entity.pdbx_description
1 polymer ?
#
loop_
_entity_poly.entity_id
_entity_poly.type
_entity_poly.pdbx_seq_one_letter_code
_entity_poly.pdbx_strand_id
1 'polypeptide(L)'
;MSRSGYDDGMLTQVISATDTALGEMQQLNSMVQGLASQLPAVNNSTSGMKLSALLGEWSGDYNKILTQLGELNTKAQGLLQLNRSTEADTSGMAH
;
A
#
# COMPACT_ATOMS: atom_id res chain seq x y z
N MET A 1 17.43 -29.79 4.67
CA MET A 1 15.99 -29.46 4.53
C MET A 1 15.89 -28.19 3.72
N SER A 2 15.28 -28.24 2.54
CA SER A 2 15.12 -27.09 1.67
C SER A 2 14.15 -26.10 2.33
N ARG A 3 14.64 -24.89 2.62
CA ARG A 3 13.89 -23.78 3.22
C ARG A 3 12.80 -23.38 2.22
N SER A 4 11.61 -23.95 2.34
CA SER A 4 10.49 -23.77 1.38
C SER A 4 9.68 -22.49 1.64
N GLY A 5 10.15 -21.61 2.53
CA GLY A 5 9.57 -20.29 2.78
C GLY A 5 10.40 -19.19 2.12
N TYR A 6 9.75 -18.10 1.70
CA TYR A 6 10.44 -16.84 1.39
C TYR A 6 11.33 -16.44 2.58
N ASP A 7 12.44 -15.75 2.34
CA ASP A 7 13.32 -15.29 3.43
C ASP A 7 12.58 -14.32 4.37
N ASP A 8 12.60 -14.60 5.68
CA ASP A 8 11.93 -13.79 6.72
C ASP A 8 12.39 -12.32 6.70
N GLY A 9 13.68 -12.09 6.42
CA GLY A 9 14.26 -10.76 6.30
C GLY A 9 13.70 -10.03 5.07
N MET A 10 13.60 -10.72 3.94
CA MET A 10 12.96 -10.17 2.73
C MET A 10 11.49 -9.82 2.97
N LEU A 11 10.71 -10.70 3.61
CA LEU A 11 9.30 -10.42 3.91
C LEU A 11 9.15 -9.20 4.83
N THR A 12 10.00 -9.10 5.86
CA THR A 12 10.02 -7.95 6.77
C THR A 12 10.33 -6.64 6.04
N GLN A 13 11.28 -6.68 5.09
CA GLN A 13 11.62 -5.51 4.26
C GLN A 13 10.43 -5.10 3.36
N VAL A 14 9.76 -6.07 2.71
CA VAL A 14 8.59 -5.79 1.87
C VAL A 14 7.46 -5.17 2.69
N ILE A 15 7.17 -5.69 3.89
CA ILE A 15 6.16 -5.15 4.80
C ILE A 15 6.50 -3.70 5.14
N SER A 16 7.72 -3.45 5.62
CA SER A 16 8.15 -2.10 6.03
C SER A 16 8.11 -1.09 4.88
N ALA A 17 8.55 -1.50 3.68
CA ALA A 17 8.50 -0.64 2.49
C ALA A 17 7.05 -0.34 2.08
N THR A 18 6.16 -1.33 2.19
CA THR A 18 4.74 -1.17 1.84
C THR A 18 4.02 -0.25 2.84
N ASP A 19 4.26 -0.40 4.14
CA ASP A 19 3.73 0.49 5.17
C ASP A 19 4.19 1.94 4.98
N THR A 20 5.47 2.13 4.61
CA THR A 20 6.04 3.45 4.30
C THR A 20 5.33 4.08 3.10
N ALA A 21 5.22 3.34 2.00
CA ALA A 21 4.56 3.81 0.79
C ALA A 21 3.07 4.14 1.03
N LEU A 22 2.36 3.35 1.84
CA LEU A 22 0.97 3.65 2.22
C LEU A 22 0.86 4.99 2.96
N GLY A 23 1.77 5.26 3.89
CA GLY A 23 1.83 6.55 4.61
C GLY A 23 2.11 7.73 3.66
N GLU A 24 3.09 7.59 2.77
CA GLU A 24 3.43 8.60 1.76
C GLU A 24 2.26 8.86 0.80
N MET A 25 1.57 7.81 0.35
CA MET A 25 0.40 7.91 -0.52
C MET A 25 -0.75 8.64 0.19
N GLN A 26 -0.97 8.37 1.48
CA GLN A 26 -1.98 9.08 2.27
C GLN A 26 -1.67 10.57 2.37
N GLN A 27 -0.40 10.93 2.58
CA GLN A 27 0.04 12.32 2.61
C GLN A 27 -0.17 12.99 1.25
N LEU A 28 0.25 12.33 0.16
CA LEU A 28 0.06 12.82 -1.21
C LEU A 28 -1.41 13.09 -1.51
N ASN A 29 -2.29 12.12 -1.22
CA ASN A 29 -3.71 12.27 -1.44
C ASN A 29 -4.32 13.41 -0.62
N SER A 30 -3.88 13.59 0.62
CA SER A 30 -4.33 14.74 1.45
C SER A 30 -3.96 16.08 0.81
N MET A 31 -2.75 16.21 0.25
CA MET A 31 -2.34 17.41 -0.47
C MET A 31 -3.17 17.63 -1.74
N VAL A 32 -3.40 16.58 -2.53
CA VAL A 32 -4.21 16.68 -3.76
C VAL A 32 -5.65 17.07 -3.45
N GLN A 33 -6.27 16.48 -2.42
CA GLN A 33 -7.61 16.85 -1.99
C GLN A 33 -7.67 18.29 -1.45
N GLY A 34 -6.61 18.74 -0.76
CA GLY A 34 -6.47 20.14 -0.34
C GLY A 34 -6.38 21.13 -1.51
N LEU A 35 -5.79 20.75 -2.64
CA LEU A 35 -5.82 21.54 -3.87
C LEU A 35 -7.19 21.47 -4.56
N ALA A 36 -7.80 20.28 -4.58
CA ALA A 36 -9.11 20.07 -5.17
C ALA A 36 -10.20 20.91 -4.49
N SER A 37 -10.13 21.07 -3.17
CA SER A 37 -11.10 21.87 -2.41
C SER A 37 -10.97 23.39 -2.64
N GLN A 38 -9.85 23.86 -3.22
CA GLN A 38 -9.63 25.28 -3.53
C GLN A 38 -10.14 25.65 -4.94
N LEU A 39 -10.33 24.67 -5.83
CA LEU A 39 -10.86 24.88 -7.18
C LEU A 39 -12.32 25.40 -7.29
N PRO A 40 -13.27 25.11 -6.37
CA PRO A 40 -14.68 25.42 -6.56
C PRO A 40 -15.05 26.90 -6.59
N ALA A 41 -14.12 27.83 -6.31
CA ALA A 41 -14.47 29.25 -6.20
C ALA A 41 -14.33 30.07 -7.50
N VAL A 42 -13.61 29.59 -8.54
CA VAL A 42 -13.18 30.51 -9.64
C VAL A 42 -13.21 29.93 -11.05
N ASN A 43 -13.45 28.63 -11.25
CA ASN A 43 -13.01 27.99 -12.50
C ASN A 43 -14.13 27.40 -13.38
N ASN A 44 -14.98 28.27 -13.94
CA ASN A 44 -15.86 27.95 -15.08
C ASN A 44 -15.11 27.90 -16.42
N SER A 45 -13.78 27.99 -16.43
CA SER A 45 -13.00 27.87 -17.66
C SER A 45 -12.85 26.39 -18.07
N THR A 46 -12.68 26.15 -19.37
CA THR A 46 -12.37 24.82 -19.91
C THR A 46 -11.19 24.14 -19.19
N SER A 47 -10.18 24.92 -18.78
CA SER A 47 -9.01 24.41 -18.06
C SER A 47 -9.37 23.97 -16.64
N GLY A 48 -10.32 24.64 -15.98
CA GLY A 48 -10.82 24.24 -14.67
C GLY A 48 -11.58 22.95 -14.67
N MET A 49 -12.49 22.79 -15.63
CA MET A 49 -13.23 21.54 -15.81
C MET A 49 -12.28 20.37 -16.09
N LYS A 50 -11.25 20.58 -16.94
CA LYS A 50 -10.22 19.57 -17.21
C LYS A 50 -9.43 19.18 -15.95
N LEU A 51 -8.99 20.17 -15.17
CA LEU A 51 -8.25 19.90 -13.93
C LEU A 51 -9.13 19.19 -12.90
N SER A 52 -10.41 19.58 -12.78
CA SER A 52 -11.36 18.90 -11.88
C SER A 52 -11.59 17.45 -12.29
N ALA A 53 -11.64 17.14 -13.59
CA ALA A 53 -11.74 15.76 -14.07
C ALA A 53 -10.50 14.94 -13.69
N LEU A 54 -9.29 15.48 -13.92
CA LEU A 54 -8.03 14.83 -13.55
C LEU A 54 -7.93 14.55 -12.04
N LEU A 55 -8.44 15.44 -11.19
CA LEU A 55 -8.48 15.24 -9.74
C LEU A 55 -9.49 14.15 -9.32
N GLY A 56 -10.58 14.01 -10.06
CA GLY A 56 -11.51 12.90 -9.93
C GLY A 56 -10.87 11.57 -10.30
N GLU A 57 -10.17 11.52 -11.44
CA GLU A 57 -9.40 10.36 -11.89
C GLU A 57 -8.33 9.95 -10.87
N TRP A 58 -7.56 10.93 -10.37
CA TRP A 58 -6.57 10.72 -9.31
C TRP A 58 -7.15 10.01 -8.09
N SER A 59 -8.36 10.41 -7.65
CA SER A 59 -9.00 9.81 -6.48
C SER A 59 -9.32 8.33 -6.70
N GLY A 60 -9.68 7.94 -7.93
CA GLY A 60 -9.87 6.53 -8.32
C GLY A 60 -8.55 5.75 -8.30
N ASP A 61 -7.51 6.31 -8.92
CA ASP A 61 -6.18 5.69 -8.99
C ASP A 61 -5.54 5.52 -7.60
N TYR A 62 -5.68 6.54 -6.74
CA TYR A 62 -5.26 6.49 -5.34
C TYR A 62 -5.86 5.30 -4.61
N ASN A 63 -7.18 5.12 -4.67
CA ASN A 63 -7.87 4.02 -3.99
C ASN A 63 -7.43 2.65 -4.51
N LYS A 64 -7.17 2.55 -5.82
CA LYS A 64 -6.66 1.32 -6.43
C LYS A 64 -5.26 0.99 -5.92
N ILE A 65 -4.34 1.96 -5.89
CA ILE A 65 -2.98 1.77 -5.37
C ILE A 65 -3.02 1.38 -3.89
N LEU A 66 -3.83 2.08 -3.07
CA LEU A 66 -4.00 1.79 -1.65
C LEU A 66 -4.44 0.33 -1.43
N THR A 67 -5.42 -0.13 -2.21
CA THR A 67 -5.94 -1.51 -2.14
C THR A 67 -4.85 -2.51 -2.51
N GLN A 68 -4.13 -2.29 -3.62
CA GLN A 68 -3.09 -3.19 -4.09
C GLN A 68 -1.91 -3.29 -3.12
N LEU A 69 -1.49 -2.17 -2.53
CA LEU A 69 -0.44 -2.15 -1.49
C LEU A 69 -0.92 -2.83 -0.20
N GLY A 70 -2.16 -2.59 0.23
CA GLY A 70 -2.75 -3.27 1.38
C GLY A 70 -2.81 -4.80 1.20
N GLU A 71 -3.19 -5.27 0.02
CA GLU A 71 -3.17 -6.70 -0.34
C GLU A 71 -1.76 -7.28 -0.33
N LEU A 72 -0.78 -6.57 -0.90
CA LEU A 72 0.62 -6.99 -0.88
C LEU A 72 1.12 -7.17 0.56
N ASN A 73 0.85 -6.17 1.43
CA ASN A 73 1.27 -6.20 2.82
C ASN A 73 0.63 -7.36 3.58
N THR A 74 -0.68 -7.56 3.42
CA THR A 74 -1.43 -8.65 4.04
C THR A 74 -0.86 -10.02 3.64
N LYS A 75 -0.55 -10.20 2.35
CA LYS A 75 0.05 -11.45 1.85
C LYS A 75 1.46 -11.67 2.41
N ALA A 76 2.28 -10.62 2.46
CA ALA A 76 3.63 -10.70 3.02
C ALA A 76 3.62 -11.06 4.51
N GLN A 77 2.72 -10.44 5.29
CA GLN A 77 2.51 -10.77 6.70
C GLN A 77 2.03 -12.21 6.89
N GLY A 78 1.09 -12.68 6.05
CA GLY A 78 0.61 -14.06 6.08
C GLY A 78 1.73 -15.08 5.81
N LEU A 79 2.60 -14.82 4.85
CA LEU A 79 3.76 -15.66 4.57
C LEU A 79 4.77 -15.65 5.73
N LEU A 80 5.02 -14.49 6.34
CA LEU A 80 5.94 -14.39 7.48
C LEU A 80 5.41 -15.17 8.70
N GLN A 81 4.11 -15.09 8.96
CA GLN A 81 3.46 -15.87 10.00
C GLN A 81 3.58 -17.38 9.73
N LEU A 82 3.36 -17.80 8.48
CA LEU A 82 3.48 -19.21 8.07
C LEU A 82 4.91 -19.74 8.24
N ASN A 83 5.92 -18.95 7.85
CA ASN A 83 7.33 -19.30 8.02
C ASN A 83 7.64 -19.57 9.49
N ARG A 84 7.27 -18.63 10.38
CA ARG A 84 7.52 -18.72 11.82
C ARG A 84 6.81 -19.89 12.48
N SER A 85 5.56 -20.18 12.07
CA SER A 85 4.82 -21.35 12.55
C SER A 85 5.50 -22.66 12.13
N THR A 86 5.97 -22.74 10.88
CA THR A 86 6.68 -23.93 10.38
C THR A 86 8.02 -24.14 11.09
N GLU A 87 8.77 -23.07 11.37
CA GLU A 87 10.01 -23.14 12.15
C GLU A 87 9.77 -23.61 13.60
N ALA A 88 8.67 -23.19 14.22
CA ALA A 88 8.30 -23.65 15.56
C ALA A 88 7.95 -25.15 15.60
N ASP A 89 7.16 -25.63 14.64
CA ASP A 89 6.75 -27.04 14.56
C ASP A 89 7.96 -27.96 14.32
N THR A 90 8.87 -27.56 13.44
CA THR A 90 10.11 -28.34 13.18
C THR A 90 11.05 -28.37 14.38
N SER A 91 11.13 -27.28 15.15
CA SER A 91 11.94 -27.21 16.38
C SER A 91 11.36 -28.08 17.50
N GLY A 92 10.03 -28.18 17.60
CA GLY A 92 9.35 -29.03 18.57
C GLY A 92 9.44 -30.54 18.26
N MET A 93 9.61 -30.91 16.99
CA MET A 93 9.79 -32.31 16.57
C MET A 93 11.23 -32.83 16.71
N ALA A 94 12.20 -31.96 16.94
CA ALA A 94 13.62 -32.31 17.06
C ALA A 94 14.04 -32.64 18.51
N HIS A 95 13.10 -32.70 19.46
CA HIS A 95 13.35 -32.91 20.89
C HIS A 95 12.66 -34.17 21.42
#